data_AF-A0A3D5UYV3-F1
#
_entry.id   AF-A0A3D5UYV3-F1
#
_cell.length_a   1.000
_cell.length_b   1.000
_cell.length_c   1.000
_cell.angle_alpha   90.00
_cell.angle_beta   90.00
_cell.angle_gamma   90.00
#
_symmetry.space_group_name_H-M   'P 1'
#
loop_
_entity.id
_entity.type
_entity.pdbx_description
1 polymer ?
#
loop_
_entity_poly.entity_id
_entity_poly.type
_entity_poly.pdbx_seq_one_letter_code
_entity_poly.pdbx_strand_id
1 'polypeptide(L)'
;MSDTAYVPPKVWTWNQDRNENRFSNINRPIAGPTHEKELSVGKHPFQLYSLATPNGVKVTVMLEELLELGHKDAEYDAWLINIGEGDQFGSGFV
;
A
#
# COMPACT_ATOMS: atom_id res chain seq x y z
N MET A 1 -2.79 -7.63 -42.26
CA MET A 1 -3.03 -7.34 -40.84
C MET A 1 -3.94 -8.43 -40.32
N SER A 2 -3.42 -9.40 -39.56
CA SER A 2 -4.25 -10.46 -38.99
C SER A 2 -4.88 -9.96 -37.68
N ASP A 3 -6.09 -9.42 -37.77
CA ASP A 3 -6.94 -9.11 -36.61
C ASP A 3 -7.59 -10.40 -36.09
N THR A 4 -6.78 -11.28 -35.48
CA THR A 4 -7.33 -12.38 -34.69
C THR A 4 -7.78 -11.82 -33.34
N ALA A 5 -9.08 -11.89 -33.06
CA ALA A 5 -9.63 -11.49 -31.78
C ALA A 5 -8.97 -12.26 -30.62
N TYR A 6 -8.69 -11.56 -29.52
CA TYR A 6 -8.16 -12.19 -28.31
C TYR A 6 -9.15 -13.21 -27.75
N VAL A 7 -8.69 -14.44 -27.52
CA VAL A 7 -9.44 -15.49 -26.84
C VAL A 7 -8.77 -15.76 -25.49
N PRO A 8 -9.43 -15.47 -24.36
CA PRO A 8 -8.89 -15.78 -23.03
C PRO A 8 -8.65 -17.30 -22.86
N PRO A 9 -7.60 -17.71 -22.12
CA PRO A 9 -7.38 -19.13 -21.83
C PRO A 9 -8.43 -19.67 -20.85
N LYS A 10 -8.68 -20.99 -20.90
CA LYS A 10 -9.58 -21.68 -19.96
C LYS A 10 -9.14 -21.54 -18.50
N VAL A 11 -7.83 -21.49 -18.28
CA VAL A 11 -7.21 -21.26 -16.97
C VAL A 11 -6.28 -20.07 -17.14
N TRP A 12 -6.49 -19.03 -16.34
CA TRP A 12 -5.63 -17.86 -16.35
C TRP A 12 -4.24 -18.20 -15.80
N THR A 13 -3.21 -17.63 -16.42
CA THR A 13 -1.83 -17.73 -15.96
C THR A 13 -1.22 -16.34 -15.84
N TRP A 14 -0.39 -16.13 -14.82
CA TRP A 14 0.32 -14.88 -14.64
C TRP A 14 1.53 -14.82 -15.57
N ASN A 15 1.36 -14.21 -16.74
CA ASN A 15 2.43 -13.98 -17.70
C ASN A 15 3.05 -12.59 -17.48
N GLN A 16 4.32 -12.54 -17.06
CA GLN A 16 5.04 -11.30 -16.73
C GLN A 16 5.57 -10.57 -17.98
N ASP A 17 5.67 -11.24 -19.13
CA ASP A 17 6.26 -10.70 -20.37
C ASP A 17 5.41 -9.59 -21.02
N ARG A 18 4.18 -9.36 -20.54
CA ARG A 18 3.20 -8.42 -21.15
C ARG A 18 2.84 -7.22 -20.29
N ASN A 19 3.35 -7.13 -19.07
CA ASN A 19 2.93 -6.13 -18.10
C ASN A 19 4.10 -5.19 -17.79
N GLU A 20 4.31 -4.21 -18.67
CA GLU A 20 5.16 -3.05 -18.40
C GLU A 20 4.27 -1.87 -18.01
N ASN A 21 3.78 -1.87 -16.78
CA ASN A 21 3.15 -0.68 -16.19
C ASN A 21 3.83 -0.32 -14.87
N ARG A 22 3.54 0.89 -14.37
CA ARG A 22 4.14 1.46 -13.16
C ARG A 22 4.10 0.56 -11.92
N PHE A 23 3.14 -0.37 -11.83
CA PHE A 23 2.94 -1.24 -10.68
C PHE A 23 3.20 -2.73 -10.97
N SER A 24 3.80 -3.04 -12.11
CA SER A 24 4.02 -4.44 -12.51
C SER A 24 5.04 -5.16 -11.62
N ASN A 25 5.92 -4.42 -10.95
CA ASN A 25 6.84 -4.94 -9.94
C ASN A 25 6.19 -5.30 -8.61
N ILE A 26 4.97 -4.80 -8.32
CA ILE A 26 4.27 -5.02 -7.04
C ILE A 26 2.98 -5.85 -7.18
N ASN A 27 2.32 -5.82 -8.34
CA ASN A 27 1.07 -6.55 -8.57
C ASN A 27 1.35 -8.04 -8.78
N ARG A 28 0.77 -8.90 -7.92
CA ARG A 28 0.98 -10.36 -7.93
C ARG A 28 -0.33 -11.10 -7.65
N PRO A 29 -0.51 -12.33 -8.14
CA PRO A 29 -1.71 -13.14 -7.90
C PRO A 29 -1.73 -13.81 -6.51
N ILE A 30 -0.73 -13.54 -5.68
CA ILE A 30 -0.57 -14.08 -4.33
C ILE A 30 -0.33 -12.96 -3.33
N ALA A 31 -0.78 -13.16 -2.10
CA ALA A 31 -0.57 -12.26 -0.96
C ALA A 31 0.59 -12.75 -0.07
N GLY A 32 0.89 -11.99 0.99
CA GLY A 32 1.88 -12.34 2.00
C GLY A 32 3.16 -11.49 1.94
N PRO A 33 3.98 -11.56 3.00
CA PRO A 33 5.21 -10.80 3.09
C PRO A 33 6.23 -11.26 2.04
N THR A 34 7.08 -10.34 1.59
CA THR A 34 8.21 -10.63 0.67
C THR A 34 9.56 -10.48 1.33
N HIS A 35 9.62 -9.79 2.46
CA HIS A 35 10.86 -9.52 3.17
C HIS A 35 10.57 -9.28 4.65
N GLU A 36 11.55 -9.59 5.49
CA GLU A 36 11.51 -9.25 6.90
C GLU A 36 11.75 -7.75 7.09
N LYS A 37 10.80 -7.08 7.74
CA LYS A 37 10.88 -5.64 8.02
C LYS A 37 9.98 -5.29 9.19
N GLU A 38 10.58 -4.98 10.33
CA GLU A 38 9.85 -4.45 11.47
C GLU A 38 9.37 -3.01 11.19
N LEU A 39 8.24 -2.66 11.77
CA LEU A 39 7.70 -1.31 11.70
C LEU A 39 8.27 -0.45 12.83
N SER A 40 8.66 0.79 12.49
CA SER A 40 9.04 1.78 13.49
C SER A 40 7.86 2.13 14.40
N VAL A 41 8.10 2.31 15.69
CA VAL A 41 7.08 2.73 16.67
C VAL A 41 7.59 3.97 17.39
N GLY A 42 6.81 5.04 17.36
CA GLY A 42 7.12 6.30 18.02
C GLY A 42 6.47 6.42 19.40
N LYS A 43 6.30 7.65 19.86
CA LYS A 43 5.82 7.96 21.22
C LYS A 43 4.33 8.23 21.30
N HIS A 44 3.68 8.51 20.17
CA HIS A 44 2.30 8.96 20.12
C HIS A 44 1.33 7.75 20.15
N PRO A 45 0.10 7.93 20.66
CA PRO A 45 -0.84 6.84 20.87
C PRO A 45 -1.26 6.15 19.56
N PHE A 46 -1.31 6.88 18.45
CA PHE A 46 -1.57 6.31 17.13
C PHE A 46 -0.29 6.18 16.30
N GLN A 47 -0.07 5.00 15.73
CA GLN A 47 1.00 4.72 14.77
C GLN A 47 0.37 4.54 13.39
N LEU A 48 0.55 5.52 12.51
CA LEU A 48 -0.03 5.53 11.17
C LEU A 48 1.01 5.14 10.13
N TYR A 49 0.89 3.96 9.53
CA TYR A 49 1.72 3.51 8.41
C TYR A 49 0.96 3.76 7.10
N SER A 50 1.36 4.80 6.37
CA SER A 50 0.54 5.32 5.26
C SER A 50 1.38 5.95 4.15
N LEU A 51 0.70 6.43 3.12
CA LEU A 51 1.26 7.18 2.00
C LEU A 51 0.30 8.31 1.64
N ALA A 52 0.81 9.44 1.16
CA ALA A 52 0.03 10.62 0.74
C ALA A 52 -0.79 10.39 -0.55
N THR A 53 -1.61 9.34 -0.56
CA THR A 53 -2.61 9.01 -1.57
C THR A 53 -3.97 9.59 -1.16
N PRO A 54 -4.97 9.63 -2.05
CA PRO A 54 -6.33 9.99 -1.68
C PRO A 54 -6.93 9.14 -0.54
N ASN A 55 -6.41 7.93 -0.29
CA ASN A 55 -6.81 7.13 0.87
C ASN A 55 -6.06 7.53 2.13
N GLY A 56 -4.75 7.76 2.05
CA GLY A 56 -3.96 8.14 3.22
C GLY A 56 -4.38 9.50 3.80
N VAL A 57 -4.71 10.46 2.93
CA VAL A 57 -5.17 11.79 3.38
C VAL A 57 -6.47 11.73 4.19
N LYS A 58 -7.32 10.71 4.00
CA LYS A 58 -8.56 10.56 4.80
C LYS A 58 -8.24 10.41 6.27
N VAL A 59 -7.20 9.63 6.58
CA VAL A 59 -6.83 9.31 7.96
C VAL A 59 -6.06 10.47 8.59
N THR A 60 -5.12 11.08 7.87
CA THR A 60 -4.39 12.24 8.39
C THR A 60 -5.33 13.42 8.61
N VAL A 61 -6.25 13.71 7.67
CA VAL A 61 -7.26 14.77 7.87
C VAL A 61 -8.13 14.46 9.08
N MET A 62 -8.62 13.22 9.23
CA MET A 62 -9.40 12.85 10.42
C MET A 62 -8.65 13.10 11.73
N LEU A 63 -7.37 12.73 11.80
CA LEU A 63 -6.55 12.91 13.00
C LEU A 63 -6.30 14.40 13.28
N GLU A 64 -5.97 15.18 12.26
CA GLU A 64 -5.79 16.64 12.39
C GLU A 64 -7.10 17.35 12.82
N GLU A 65 -8.26 16.95 12.28
CA GLU A 65 -9.56 17.50 12.67
C GLU A 65 -9.90 17.18 14.15
N LEU A 66 -9.52 15.99 14.63
CA LEU A 66 -9.66 15.65 16.05
C LEU A 66 -8.74 16.50 16.94
N LEU A 67 -7.49 16.72 16.50
CA LEU A 67 -6.53 17.56 17.21
C LEU A 67 -6.99 19.02 17.27
N GLU A 68 -7.56 19.54 16.19
CA GLU A 68 -8.16 20.90 16.15
C GLU A 68 -9.32 21.04 17.14
N LEU A 69 -10.13 19.99 17.31
CA LEU A 69 -11.19 19.93 18.33
C LEU A 69 -10.66 19.74 19.77
N GLY A 70 -9.35 19.64 19.96
CA GLY A 70 -8.70 19.52 21.27
C GLY A 70 -8.58 18.10 21.81
N HIS A 71 -8.86 17.07 20.99
CA HIS A 71 -8.66 15.67 21.35
C HIS A 71 -7.16 15.31 21.32
N LYS A 72 -6.42 15.68 22.37
CA LYS A 72 -4.97 15.48 22.48
C LYS A 72 -4.53 14.01 22.44
N ASP A 73 -5.45 13.08 22.67
CA ASP A 73 -5.23 11.65 22.51
C ASP A 73 -5.26 11.17 21.05
N ALA A 74 -5.59 12.04 20.09
CA ALA A 74 -5.49 11.80 18.65
C ALA A 74 -4.08 12.04 18.06
N GLU A 75 -3.11 12.41 18.89
CA GLU A 75 -1.70 12.56 18.49
C GLU A 75 -1.16 11.29 17.82
N TYR A 76 -0.33 11.44 16.78
CA TYR A 76 0.09 10.30 15.95
C TYR A 76 1.50 10.43 15.38
N ASP A 77 2.18 9.29 15.21
CA ASP A 77 3.39 9.16 14.41
C ASP A 77 3.00 8.65 13.02
N ALA A 78 3.30 9.41 11.96
CA ALA A 78 3.03 9.01 10.58
C ALA A 78 4.29 8.49 9.88
N TRP A 79 4.35 7.19 9.66
CA TRP A 79 5.41 6.48 8.97
C TRP A 79 5.08 6.30 7.49
N LEU A 80 6.04 6.60 6.63
CA LEU A 80 5.91 6.44 5.18
C LEU A 80 5.98 4.95 4.78
N ILE A 81 4.98 4.48 4.02
CA ILE A 81 4.96 3.19 3.33
C ILE A 81 4.97 3.46 1.82
N ASN A 82 6.13 3.30 1.17
CA ASN A 82 6.24 3.54 -0.26
C ASN A 82 5.70 2.34 -1.05
N ILE A 83 4.45 2.44 -1.49
CA ILE A 83 3.80 1.33 -2.20
C ILE A 83 4.47 0.98 -3.54
N GLY A 84 5.21 1.92 -4.15
CA GLY A 84 5.93 1.69 -5.40
C GLY A 84 7.19 0.82 -5.23
N GLU A 85 7.73 0.76 -4.01
CA GLU A 85 8.91 -0.02 -3.64
C GLU A 85 8.57 -1.34 -2.96
N GLY A 86 7.27 -1.58 -2.67
CA GLY A 86 6.82 -2.83 -2.08
C GLY A 86 6.86 -2.85 -0.55
N ASP A 87 6.98 -1.70 0.12
CA ASP A 87 6.98 -1.59 1.58
C ASP A 87 5.73 -2.22 2.24
N GLN A 88 4.60 -2.21 1.53
CA GLN A 88 3.35 -2.85 1.96
C GLN A 88 3.42 -4.38 2.05
N PHE A 89 4.56 -4.99 1.68
CA PHE A 89 4.79 -6.43 1.78
C PHE A 89 5.90 -6.78 2.80
N GLY A 90 6.29 -5.85 3.68
CA GLY A 90 7.17 -6.15 4.81
C GLY A 90 6.44 -6.94 5.91
N SER A 91 7.14 -7.83 6.62
CA SER A 91 6.56 -8.69 7.66
C SER A 91 5.91 -7.94 8.83
N GLY A 92 6.35 -6.73 9.15
CA GLY A 92 5.69 -5.90 10.16
C GLY A 92 4.39 -5.25 9.69
N PHE A 93 4.17 -5.15 8.37
CA PHE A 93 2.97 -4.53 7.78
C PHE A 93 1.88 -5.54 7.41
N VAL A 94 2.24 -6.82 7.20
CA VAL A 94 1.35 -7.91 6.77
C VAL A 94 1.11 -8.93 7.88
#